data_AF-A0A6L5K321-F1
#
_entry.id   AF-A0A6L5K321-F1
#
_cell.length_a   1.000
_cell.length_b   1.000
_cell.length_c   1.000
_cell.angle_alpha   90.00
_cell.angle_beta   90.00
_cell.angle_gamma   90.00
#
_symmetry.space_group_name_H-M   'P 1'
#
loop_
_entity.id
_entity.type
_entity.pdbx_description
1 polymer ?
#
loop_
_entity_poly.entity_id
_entity_poly.type
_entity_poly.pdbx_seq_one_letter_code
_entity_poly.pdbx_strand_id
1 'polypeptide(L)'
;MDIERLIDERSGDAKLYAALGLAYAYMGESHEAIREGTRAVELYPVSKDAYGGPVYILNLAEIYVLAGLYEEAISLLEFLMSVPAGNIVSVPVLRLDPKWDSLRGHPRFQSLIQ
;
A
#
# COMPACT_ATOMS: atom_id res chain seq x y z
N MET A 1 15.99 4.33 -15.56
CA MET A 1 16.56 4.79 -14.28
C MET A 1 16.32 3.67 -13.31
N ASP A 2 17.37 2.93 -12.98
CA ASP A 2 17.25 1.68 -12.23
C ASP A 2 17.05 2.00 -10.74
N ILE A 3 15.85 1.75 -10.24
CA ILE A 3 15.45 2.05 -8.85
C ILE A 3 16.31 1.25 -7.87
N GLU A 4 16.68 0.03 -8.24
CA GLU A 4 17.55 -0.86 -7.45
C GLU A 4 18.90 -0.18 -7.12
N ARG A 5 19.52 0.49 -8.09
CA ARG A 5 20.82 1.17 -7.90
C ARG A 5 20.74 2.37 -6.94
N LEU A 6 19.56 2.96 -6.76
CA LEU A 6 19.35 4.12 -5.89
C LEU A 6 19.16 3.72 -4.43
N ILE A 7 18.75 2.48 -4.16
CA ILE A 7 18.57 1.97 -2.80
C ILE A 7 19.92 1.78 -2.10
N ASP A 8 20.96 1.38 -2.84
CA ASP A 8 22.32 1.29 -2.30
C ASP A 8 22.88 2.67 -1.85
N GLU A 9 22.46 3.75 -2.50
CA GLU A 9 22.88 5.12 -2.18
C GLU A 9 21.96 5.82 -1.16
N ARG A 10 20.70 5.39 -1.03
CA ARG A 10 19.65 6.03 -0.21
C ARG A 10 18.80 5.01 0.54
N SER A 11 19.44 4.07 1.24
CA SER A 11 18.82 2.94 1.97
C SER A 11 17.80 3.31 3.06
N GLY A 12 17.56 4.59 3.32
CA GLY A 12 16.52 5.10 4.23
C GLY A 12 15.35 5.83 3.54
N ASP A 13 15.30 5.90 2.21
CA ASP A 13 14.24 6.60 1.48
C ASP A 13 13.03 5.68 1.24
N ALA A 14 12.05 5.75 2.14
CA ALA A 14 10.81 4.95 2.06
C ALA A 14 10.09 5.06 0.70
N LYS A 15 10.24 6.17 -0.03
CA LYS A 15 9.63 6.33 -1.36
C LYS A 15 10.24 5.38 -2.39
N LEU A 16 11.55 5.14 -2.33
CA LEU A 16 12.22 4.21 -3.24
C LEU A 16 11.76 2.78 -3.00
N TYR A 17 11.71 2.37 -1.74
CA TYR A 17 11.21 1.04 -1.33
C TYR A 17 9.74 0.83 -1.76
N ALA A 18 8.87 1.83 -1.58
CA ALA A 18 7.48 1.72 -2.00
C ALA A 18 7.33 1.64 -3.53
N ALA A 19 8.09 2.45 -4.27
CA ALA A 19 8.08 2.41 -5.73
C ALA A 19 8.60 1.07 -6.26
N LEU A 20 9.65 0.51 -5.65
CA LEU A 20 10.19 -0.79 -6.02
C LEU A 20 9.20 -1.92 -5.70
N GLY A 21 8.56 -1.86 -4.52
CA GLY A 21 7.52 -2.82 -4.14
C GLY A 21 6.36 -2.86 -5.14
N LEU A 22 5.86 -1.70 -5.55
CA LEU A 22 4.83 -1.61 -6.59
C LEU A 22 5.34 -2.12 -7.94
N ALA A 23 6.56 -1.78 -8.33
CA ALA A 23 7.13 -2.25 -9.59
C ALA A 23 7.20 -3.79 -9.63
N TYR A 24 7.71 -4.44 -8.57
CA TYR A 24 7.69 -5.89 -8.45
C TYR A 24 6.28 -6.47 -8.48
N ALA A 25 5.32 -5.84 -7.79
CA ALA A 25 3.92 -6.29 -7.78
C ALA A 25 3.32 -6.31 -9.20
N TYR A 26 3.56 -5.25 -9.99
CA TYR A 26 3.11 -5.18 -11.38
C TYR A 26 3.81 -6.20 -12.31
N MET A 27 5.01 -6.66 -11.95
CA MET A 27 5.72 -7.73 -12.66
C MET A 27 5.27 -9.14 -12.23
N GLY A 28 4.42 -9.26 -11.20
CA GLY A 28 3.98 -10.54 -10.63
C GLY A 28 4.97 -11.14 -9.63
N GLU A 29 6.02 -10.40 -9.26
CA GLU A 29 7.05 -10.81 -8.30
C GLU A 29 6.59 -10.50 -6.87
N SER A 30 5.57 -11.24 -6.41
CA SER A 30 4.83 -10.93 -5.17
C SER A 30 5.71 -10.92 -3.91
N HIS A 31 6.72 -11.80 -3.83
CA HIS A 31 7.55 -11.92 -2.63
C HIS A 31 8.43 -10.67 -2.44
N GLU A 32 9.09 -10.24 -3.51
CA GLU A 32 9.93 -9.05 -3.57
C GLU A 32 9.08 -7.80 -3.35
N ALA A 33 7.90 -7.75 -3.98
CA ALA A 33 6.95 -6.66 -3.82
C ALA A 33 6.58 -6.41 -2.34
N ILE A 34 6.18 -7.48 -1.64
CA ILE A 34 5.78 -7.42 -0.24
C ILE A 34 6.97 -7.02 0.65
N ARG A 35 8.16 -7.58 0.39
CA ARG A 35 9.37 -7.25 1.14
C ARG A 35 9.69 -5.76 1.06
N GLU A 36 9.70 -5.19 -0.14
CA GLU A 36 10.02 -3.78 -0.37
C GLU A 36 8.90 -2.84 0.15
N GLY A 37 7.63 -3.19 -0.09
CA GLY A 37 6.50 -2.42 0.42
C GLY A 37 6.46 -2.38 1.96
N THR A 38 6.73 -3.52 2.62
CA THR A 38 6.82 -3.59 4.09
C THR A 38 7.95 -2.71 4.60
N ARG A 39 9.11 -2.75 3.93
CA ARG A 39 10.26 -1.94 4.29
C ARG A 39 9.97 -0.43 4.23
N ALA A 40 9.18 0.01 3.25
CA ALA A 40 8.74 1.40 3.16
C ALA A 40 7.92 1.84 4.39
N VAL A 41 7.00 0.99 4.85
CA VAL A 41 6.18 1.24 6.05
C VAL A 41 7.05 1.30 7.32
N GLU A 42 8.02 0.40 7.45
CA GLU A 42 8.96 0.39 8.60
C GLU A 42 9.84 1.65 8.66
N LEU A 43 10.31 2.14 7.52
CA LEU A 43 11.18 3.32 7.44
C LEU A 43 10.45 4.64 7.71
N TYR A 44 9.14 4.69 7.41
CA TYR A 44 8.33 5.89 7.56
C TYR A 44 6.93 5.57 8.12
N PRO A 45 6.86 5.14 9.40
CA PRO A 45 5.62 4.70 10.00
C PRO A 45 4.69 5.88 10.34
N VAL A 46 3.40 5.60 10.50
CA VAL A 46 2.38 6.59 10.92
C VAL A 46 2.73 7.23 12.27
N SER A 47 3.39 6.50 13.17
CA SER A 47 3.85 7.03 14.47
C SER A 47 4.93 8.11 14.33
N LYS A 48 5.67 8.14 13.22
CA LYS A 48 6.68 9.16 12.91
C LYS A 48 6.05 10.39 12.27
N ASP A 49 5.11 10.18 11.36
CA ASP A 49 4.40 11.23 10.63
C ASP A 49 2.99 10.74 10.29
N ALA A 50 2.00 11.24 11.02
CA ALA A 50 0.61 10.84 10.86
C ALA A 50 -0.01 11.34 9.54
N TYR A 51 0.62 12.31 8.88
CA TYR A 51 0.14 12.85 7.60
C TYR A 51 0.80 12.13 6.40
N GLY A 52 2.13 11.98 6.45
CA GLY A 52 2.91 11.36 5.37
C GLY A 52 2.99 9.84 5.45
N GLY A 53 3.05 9.24 6.64
CA GLY A 53 3.16 7.79 6.84
C GLY A 53 2.06 6.95 6.19
N PRO A 54 0.77 7.35 6.25
CA PRO A 54 -0.33 6.59 5.65
C PRO A 54 -0.15 6.24 4.16
N VAL A 55 0.59 7.04 3.39
CA VAL A 55 0.81 6.77 1.95
C VAL A 55 1.53 5.44 1.71
N TYR A 56 2.46 5.06 2.59
CA TYR A 56 3.22 3.82 2.43
C TYR A 56 2.39 2.59 2.79
N ILE A 57 1.45 2.73 3.72
CA ILE A 57 0.48 1.69 4.04
C ILE A 57 -0.50 1.50 2.88
N LEU A 58 -0.92 2.59 2.23
CA LEU A 58 -1.78 2.52 1.03
C LEU A 58 -1.07 1.79 -0.13
N ASN A 59 0.21 2.09 -0.36
CA ASN A 59 1.02 1.39 -1.36
C ASN A 59 1.16 -0.11 -1.02
N LEU A 60 1.37 -0.46 0.25
CA LEU A 60 1.43 -1.86 0.68
C LEU A 60 0.07 -2.57 0.51
N ALA A 61 -1.04 -1.88 0.74
CA ALA A 61 -2.37 -2.43 0.47
C ALA A 61 -2.56 -2.72 -1.03
N GLU A 62 -2.12 -1.83 -1.91
CA GLU A 62 -2.13 -2.05 -3.37
C GLU A 62 -1.23 -3.23 -3.77
N ILE A 63 -0.03 -3.35 -3.18
CA ILE A 63 0.85 -4.51 -3.38
C ILE A 63 0.16 -5.81 -2.99
N TYR A 64 -0.52 -5.84 -1.84
CA TYR A 64 -1.26 -7.02 -1.41
C TYR A 64 -2.41 -7.38 -2.35
N VAL A 65 -3.12 -6.39 -2.91
CA VAL A 65 -4.13 -6.65 -3.95
C VAL A 65 -3.50 -7.30 -5.18
N LEU A 66 -2.40 -6.75 -5.68
CA LEU A 66 -1.70 -7.28 -6.85
C LEU A 66 -1.12 -8.69 -6.61
N ALA A 67 -0.75 -8.99 -5.36
CA ALA A 67 -0.27 -10.31 -4.93
C ALA A 67 -1.40 -11.32 -4.65
N GLY A 68 -2.67 -10.93 -4.72
CA GLY A 68 -3.82 -11.80 -4.40
C GLY A 68 -4.09 -11.98 -2.90
N LEU A 69 -3.43 -11.20 -2.04
CA LEU A 69 -3.55 -11.22 -0.59
C LEU A 69 -4.63 -10.24 -0.12
N TYR A 70 -5.88 -10.54 -0.46
CA TYR A 70 -6.99 -9.61 -0.32
C TYR A 70 -7.36 -9.30 1.13
N GLU A 71 -7.25 -10.26 2.04
CA GLU A 71 -7.61 -10.04 3.45
C GLU A 71 -6.60 -9.13 4.16
N GLU A 72 -5.32 -9.25 3.80
CA GLU A 72 -4.24 -8.39 4.25
C GLU A 72 -4.43 -6.96 3.70
N ALA A 73 -4.74 -6.83 2.41
CA ALA A 73 -5.06 -5.54 1.79
C ALA A 73 -6.24 -4.84 2.49
N ILE A 74 -7.34 -5.56 2.70
CA ILE A 74 -8.55 -5.02 3.36
C ILE A 74 -8.23 -4.58 4.79
N SER A 75 -7.42 -5.35 5.53
CA SER A 75 -7.02 -4.98 6.89
C SER A 75 -6.23 -3.67 6.94
N LEU A 76 -5.36 -3.42 5.95
CA LEU A 76 -4.65 -2.14 5.84
C LEU A 76 -5.60 -0.99 5.46
N LEU A 77 -6.56 -1.22 4.58
CA LEU A 77 -7.57 -0.22 4.22
C LEU A 77 -8.48 0.14 5.40
N GLU A 78 -8.93 -0.85 6.19
CA GLU A 78 -9.68 -0.63 7.43
C GLU A 78 -8.86 0.22 8.42
N PHE A 79 -7.57 -0.10 8.60
CA PHE A 79 -6.69 0.71 9.43
C PHE A 79 -6.60 2.16 8.91
N LEU A 80 -6.37 2.36 7.62
CA LEU A 80 -6.27 3.70 7.03
C LEU A 80 -7.56 4.52 7.18
N MET A 81 -8.73 3.86 7.10
CA MET A 81 -10.03 4.51 7.32
C MET A 81 -10.30 4.83 8.80
N SER A 82 -9.53 4.24 9.72
CA SER A 82 -9.63 4.51 11.17
C SER A 82 -8.75 5.68 11.64
N VAL A 83 -7.81 6.15 10.81
CA VAL A 83 -6.92 7.28 11.10
C VAL A 83 -7.21 8.48 10.19
N PRO A 84 -6.68 9.69 10.48
CA PRO A 84 -6.85 10.87 9.62
C PRO A 84 -6.09 10.77 8.26
N ALA A 85 -6.50 9.86 7.37
CA ALA A 85 -5.93 9.63 6.05
C ALA A 85 -6.89 9.98 4.89
N GLY A 86 -7.92 10.80 5.17
CA GLY A 86 -8.98 11.18 4.22
C GLY A 86 -8.49 11.86 2.93
N ASN A 87 -7.27 12.40 2.93
CA ASN A 87 -6.62 13.00 1.77
C ASN A 87 -6.08 11.97 0.77
N ILE A 88 -5.90 10.70 1.17
CA ILE A 88 -5.37 9.63 0.31
C ILE A 88 -6.32 8.45 0.17
N VAL A 89 -7.18 8.18 1.16
CA VAL A 89 -8.18 7.12 1.10
C VAL A 89 -9.50 7.62 1.68
N SER A 90 -10.59 7.25 1.01
CA SER A 90 -11.95 7.56 1.45
C SER A 90 -12.92 6.58 0.80
N VAL A 91 -14.15 6.47 1.32
CA VAL A 91 -15.19 5.61 0.72
C VAL A 91 -15.40 5.91 -0.77
N PRO A 92 -15.50 7.17 -1.24
CA PRO A 92 -15.60 7.46 -2.67
C PRO A 92 -14.40 6.94 -3.48
N VAL A 93 -13.17 7.10 -2.97
CA VAL A 93 -11.96 6.59 -3.65
C VAL A 93 -12.00 5.07 -3.76
N LEU A 94 -12.32 4.37 -2.66
CA LEU A 94 -12.40 2.91 -2.65
C LEU A 94 -13.50 2.35 -3.57
N ARG A 95 -14.60 3.11 -3.76
CA ARG A 95 -15.68 2.73 -4.69
C ARG A 95 -15.34 2.96 -6.16
N LEU A 96 -14.52 3.97 -6.47
CA LEU A 96 -14.31 4.45 -7.85
C LEU A 96 -12.99 4.00 -8.48
N ASP A 97 -11.94 3.81 -7.69
CA ASP A 97 -10.62 3.47 -8.21
C ASP A 97 -10.57 1.98 -8.63
N PRO A 98 -10.27 1.67 -9.91
CA PRO A 98 -10.30 0.30 -10.43
C PRO A 98 -9.26 -0.62 -9.80
N LYS A 99 -8.23 -0.07 -9.12
CA LYS A 99 -7.23 -0.91 -8.46
C LYS A 99 -7.82 -1.79 -7.34
N TRP A 100 -8.99 -1.43 -6.83
CA TRP A 100 -9.69 -2.19 -5.78
C TRP A 100 -10.78 -3.13 -6.32
N ASP A 101 -10.89 -3.30 -7.64
CA ASP A 101 -11.98 -4.07 -8.26
C ASP A 101 -12.04 -5.53 -7.80
N SER A 102 -10.89 -6.16 -7.58
CA SER A 102 -10.79 -7.52 -7.04
C SER A 102 -11.33 -7.64 -5.61
N LEU A 103 -11.36 -6.55 -4.84
CA LEU A 103 -11.88 -6.54 -3.47
C LEU A 103 -13.40 -6.40 -3.40
N ARG A 104 -14.08 -5.99 -4.49
CA ARG A 104 -15.53 -5.70 -4.48
C ARG A 104 -16.42 -6.89 -4.11
N GLY A 105 -15.92 -8.11 -4.28
CA GLY A 105 -16.59 -9.35 -3.87
C GLY A 105 -16.41 -9.73 -2.40
N HIS A 106 -15.51 -9.07 -1.65
CA HIS A 106 -15.20 -9.42 -0.27
C HIS A 106 -16.16 -8.75 0.71
N PRO A 107 -16.81 -9.51 1.63
CA PRO A 107 -17.76 -8.95 2.58
C PRO A 107 -17.20 -7.82 3.45
N ARG A 108 -15.95 -7.97 3.94
CA ARG A 108 -15.29 -6.92 4.73
C ARG A 108 -15.06 -5.64 3.95
N PHE A 109 -14.64 -5.75 2.69
CA PHE A 109 -14.48 -4.58 1.83
C PHE A 109 -15.84 -3.91 1.56
N GLN A 110 -16.91 -4.68 1.32
CA GLN A 110 -18.26 -4.13 1.16
C GLN A 110 -18.72 -3.38 2.39
N SER A 111 -18.49 -3.90 3.60
CA SER A 111 -18.78 -3.19 4.86
C SER A 111 -17.93 -1.92 5.02
N LEU A 112 -16.66 -1.95 4.62
CA LEU A 112 -15.76 -0.80 4.69
C LEU A 112 -16.23 0.37 3.80
N ILE A 113 -16.83 0.06 2.65
CA ILE A 113 -17.27 1.05 1.68
C ILE A 113 -18.77 1.37 1.78
N GLN A 114 -19.48 0.99 2.84
CA GLN A 114 -20.91 1.30 3.00
C GLN A 114 -21.16 2.75 3.42
#